data_AF-A0ABD3WPR5-F1
#
_entry.id   AF-A0ABD3WPR5-F1
#
_cell.length_a   1.000
_cell.length_b   1.000
_cell.length_c   1.000
_cell.angle_alpha   90.00
_cell.angle_beta   90.00
_cell.angle_gamma   90.00
#
_symmetry.space_group_name_H-M   'P 1'
#
loop_
_entity.id
_entity.type
_entity.pdbx_description
1 polymer ?
#
loop_
_entity_poly.entity_id
_entity_poly.type
_entity_poly.pdbx_seq_one_letter_code
_entity_poly.pdbx_strand_id
1 'polypeptide(L)'
;MATMYYRPYTSEPIKDGEMPPIDAMENILPEYQYIFYDPKGPQGPTARSLPGMSTRIPPPQSPSRGYQAEDLDMSTMTILDHQGKELDNYRSAVFKMGQDIIELRQQVRDLEANNSNLRRNLANYNDAGRLMLETSELEGLTKPEILSRYAAIKQTLSAQTADMKLYKDKVQILQNQLIKKNDDEKKYLQLQKAHNQQQAVVLKMQDKLQKMKKMEEALKKQESVIEKMEKVIEKYHKDRSKTQKDKDSHEANEVLLQENKRLRDQMIEMREQLRVAGRGGDDIEKLELYQALEKAEGRINSLEKQLSENAKLWGRERADMSIKLNEAEHGFGRSTGMVLHDYPVYGERFGKTTQKRLSPMYR
;
A
#
# COMPACT_ATOMS: atom_id res chain seq x y z
N MET A 1 9.42 71.35 -12.41
CA MET A 1 9.30 71.98 -11.09
C MET A 1 7.83 71.90 -10.69
N ALA A 2 7.47 71.00 -9.77
CA ALA A 2 6.10 70.90 -9.28
C ALA A 2 5.94 71.88 -8.11
N THR A 3 5.12 72.91 -8.30
CA THR A 3 4.74 73.87 -7.27
C THR A 3 3.72 73.23 -6.33
N MET A 4 4.16 72.82 -5.13
CA MET A 4 3.28 72.40 -4.04
C MET A 4 2.59 73.65 -3.46
N TYR A 5 1.29 73.81 -3.74
CA TYR A 5 0.47 74.83 -3.11
C TYR A 5 0.19 74.41 -1.67
N TYR A 6 0.78 75.12 -0.71
CA TYR A 6 0.43 74.97 0.71
C TYR A 6 -0.96 75.56 0.93
N ARG A 7 -1.95 74.71 1.21
CA ARG A 7 -3.30 75.13 1.61
C ARG A 7 -3.33 75.21 3.15
N PRO A 8 -3.55 76.38 3.75
CA PRO A 8 -3.57 76.49 5.21
C PRO A 8 -4.79 75.75 5.76
N TYR A 9 -4.58 74.95 6.81
CA TYR A 9 -5.65 74.32 7.58
C TYR A 9 -6.45 75.41 8.31
N THR A 10 -7.72 75.58 7.97
CA THR A 10 -8.64 76.56 8.60
C THR A 10 -9.69 75.91 9.50
N SER A 11 -9.55 74.64 9.87
CA SER A 11 -10.49 73.99 10.79
C SER A 11 -10.09 74.29 12.24
N GLU A 12 -10.98 74.92 13.00
CA GLU A 12 -10.83 75.10 14.44
C GLU A 12 -10.61 73.75 15.14
N PRO A 13 -9.75 73.67 16.17
CA PRO A 13 -9.49 72.42 16.88
C PRO A 13 -10.76 71.91 17.58
N ILE A 14 -11.07 70.63 17.34
CA ILE A 14 -12.23 69.93 17.94
C ILE A 14 -12.06 69.95 19.47
N LYS A 15 -13.11 70.34 20.20
CA LYS A 15 -13.12 70.36 21.67
C LYS A 15 -13.31 68.95 22.22
N ASP A 16 -12.72 68.71 23.39
CA ASP A 16 -12.68 67.38 24.01
C ASP A 16 -14.11 66.88 24.32
N GLY A 17 -14.49 65.75 23.70
CA GLY A 17 -15.81 65.12 23.82
C GLY A 17 -16.75 65.25 22.61
N GLU A 18 -16.39 65.99 21.56
CA GLU A 18 -17.19 66.06 20.32
C GLU A 18 -16.70 65.03 19.28
N MET A 19 -17.65 64.34 18.62
CA MET A 19 -17.32 63.46 17.49
C MET A 19 -16.90 64.31 16.28
N PRO A 20 -15.84 63.94 15.56
CA PRO A 20 -15.43 64.65 14.35
C PRO A 20 -16.58 64.71 13.32
N PRO A 21 -16.67 65.81 12.54
CA PRO A 21 -17.64 65.89 11.46
C PRO A 21 -17.44 64.73 10.48
N ILE A 22 -18.53 64.25 9.89
CA ILE A 22 -18.55 63.06 8.98
C ILE A 22 -17.56 63.20 7.81
N ASP A 23 -17.19 64.43 7.46
CA ASP A 23 -16.26 64.77 6.39
C ASP A 23 -14.80 65.02 6.85
N ALA A 24 -14.45 64.62 8.07
CA ALA A 24 -13.11 64.85 8.61
C ALA A 24 -12.02 64.06 7.86
N MET A 25 -12.32 62.86 7.38
CA MET A 25 -11.36 62.02 6.65
C MET A 25 -10.98 62.58 5.28
N GLU A 26 -11.91 63.24 4.58
CA GLU A 26 -11.68 63.77 3.23
C GLU A 26 -10.75 65.00 3.26
N ASN A 27 -10.76 65.74 4.38
CA ASN A 27 -9.96 66.95 4.57
C ASN A 27 -8.53 66.71 5.06
N ILE A 28 -8.22 65.55 5.66
CA ILE A 28 -6.92 65.30 6.29
C ILE A 28 -5.93 64.65 5.30
N LEU A 29 -6.40 63.95 4.25
CA LEU A 29 -5.54 63.21 3.33
C LEU A 29 -6.07 63.15 1.88
N PRO A 30 -5.88 64.22 1.07
CA PRO A 30 -6.26 64.21 -0.34
C PRO A 30 -5.52 63.17 -1.20
N GLU A 31 -4.32 62.75 -0.78
CA GLU A 31 -3.45 61.89 -1.61
C GLU A 31 -3.74 60.38 -1.50
N TYR A 32 -4.59 59.95 -0.57
CA TYR A 32 -4.86 58.52 -0.34
C TYR A 32 -5.93 57.92 -1.26
N GLN A 33 -6.58 58.74 -2.09
CA GLN A 33 -7.63 58.29 -3.02
C GLN A 33 -7.11 57.38 -4.15
N TYR A 34 -5.78 57.29 -4.33
CA TYR A 34 -5.13 56.43 -5.33
C TYR A 34 -4.88 54.99 -4.87
N ILE A 35 -4.94 54.69 -3.57
CA ILE A 35 -4.56 53.36 -3.04
C ILE A 35 -5.68 52.33 -3.23
N PHE A 36 -6.93 52.78 -3.43
CA PHE A 36 -8.10 51.91 -3.53
C PHE A 36 -8.66 51.76 -4.96
N TYR A 37 -7.93 52.23 -5.98
CA TYR A 37 -8.38 52.12 -7.38
C TYR A 37 -7.91 50.80 -8.00
N ASP A 38 -8.80 49.79 -8.05
CA ASP A 38 -8.62 48.58 -8.85
C ASP A 38 -9.29 48.78 -10.23
N PRO A 39 -8.54 48.89 -11.35
CA PRO A 39 -9.09 49.25 -12.65
C PRO A 39 -9.92 48.16 -13.34
N LYS A 40 -10.13 46.98 -12.71
CA LYS A 40 -10.86 45.85 -13.33
C LYS A 40 -11.91 45.15 -12.45
N GLY A 41 -12.48 45.83 -11.45
CA GLY A 41 -13.63 45.35 -10.69
C GLY A 41 -14.97 45.93 -11.19
N PRO A 42 -16.10 45.18 -11.13
CA PRO A 42 -17.41 45.70 -11.52
C PRO A 42 -17.82 46.84 -10.59
N GLN A 43 -18.27 47.95 -11.18
CA GLN A 43 -18.60 49.19 -10.49
C GLN A 43 -19.65 48.96 -9.39
N GLY A 44 -19.21 49.04 -8.13
CA GLY A 44 -20.07 49.22 -6.96
C GLY A 44 -20.43 50.70 -6.78
N PRO A 45 -21.62 51.03 -6.26
CA PRO A 45 -22.22 52.34 -6.43
C PRO A 45 -21.51 53.40 -5.58
N THR A 46 -20.99 54.41 -6.29
CA THR A 46 -20.63 55.72 -5.76
C THR A 46 -21.75 56.28 -4.89
N ALA A 47 -21.43 56.60 -3.63
CA ALA A 47 -22.30 57.30 -2.71
C ALA A 47 -22.54 58.73 -3.23
N ARG A 48 -23.58 58.86 -4.05
CA ARG A 48 -24.12 60.13 -4.50
C ARG A 48 -24.97 60.68 -3.35
N SER A 49 -24.68 61.90 -2.96
CA SER A 49 -25.49 62.77 -2.11
C SER A 49 -26.99 62.56 -2.35
N LEU A 50 -27.75 62.28 -1.29
CA LEU A 50 -29.20 62.39 -1.29
C LEU A 50 -29.62 63.59 -0.42
N PRO A 51 -30.40 64.54 -0.96
CA PRO A 51 -31.02 65.61 -0.19
C PRO A 51 -32.14 65.06 0.69
N GLY A 52 -32.39 65.74 1.82
CA GLY A 52 -33.52 65.43 2.69
C GLY A 52 -34.88 65.57 1.99
N MET A 53 -35.79 64.65 2.30
CA MET A 53 -37.22 64.90 2.18
C MET A 53 -38.01 63.98 3.09
N SER A 54 -38.77 64.61 3.98
CA SER A 54 -39.84 64.03 4.77
C SER A 54 -40.92 63.46 3.86
N THR A 55 -41.29 62.18 4.03
CA THR A 55 -42.67 61.73 3.81
C THR A 55 -42.95 60.40 4.53
N ARG A 56 -44.03 60.39 5.32
CA ARG A 56 -44.84 59.21 5.68
C ARG A 56 -45.08 58.30 4.46
N ILE A 57 -45.40 57.01 4.69
CA ILE A 57 -46.41 56.12 4.01
C ILE A 57 -45.98 54.62 4.24
N PRO A 58 -46.90 53.61 4.25
CA PRO A 58 -47.44 52.85 5.40
C PRO A 58 -46.87 51.39 5.43
N PRO A 59 -47.42 50.37 6.14
CA PRO A 59 -46.76 49.07 6.22
C PRO A 59 -47.11 48.17 5.02
N PRO A 60 -46.15 47.39 4.45
CA PRO A 60 -46.48 46.29 3.57
C PRO A 60 -46.35 44.94 4.28
N GLN A 61 -47.35 44.10 4.01
CA GLN A 61 -47.52 42.72 4.43
C GLN A 61 -46.36 41.83 3.91
N SER A 62 -45.88 40.94 4.76
CA SER A 62 -44.92 39.90 4.40
C SER A 62 -45.64 38.67 3.82
N PRO A 63 -45.20 38.12 2.66
CA PRO A 63 -45.43 36.73 2.33
C PRO A 63 -44.30 35.88 2.94
N SER A 64 -44.68 34.89 3.74
CA SER A 64 -43.81 33.87 4.30
C SER A 64 -42.95 33.21 3.22
N ARG A 65 -41.62 33.32 3.36
CA ARG A 65 -40.66 32.39 2.75
C ARG A 65 -39.80 31.85 3.89
N GLY A 66 -39.94 30.56 4.17
CA GLY A 66 -39.21 29.88 5.23
C GLY A 66 -37.71 29.90 4.92
N TYR A 67 -36.96 30.66 5.71
CA TYR A 67 -35.52 30.51 5.81
C TYR A 67 -35.27 29.43 6.86
N GLN A 68 -34.60 28.36 6.45
CA GLN A 68 -34.15 27.30 7.34
C GLN A 68 -33.22 27.90 8.40
N ALA A 69 -33.44 27.56 9.67
CA ALA A 69 -32.72 28.11 10.81
C ALA A 69 -31.19 27.92 10.74
N GLU A 70 -30.70 26.97 9.93
CA GLU A 70 -29.27 26.67 9.75
C GLU A 70 -28.53 27.74 8.91
N ASP A 71 -29.19 28.39 7.94
CA ASP A 71 -28.57 29.45 7.11
C ASP A 71 -28.40 30.77 7.89
N LEU A 72 -29.33 31.04 8.82
CA LEU A 72 -29.26 32.21 9.69
C LEU A 72 -28.09 32.09 10.67
N ASP A 73 -27.85 30.89 11.22
CA ASP A 73 -26.77 30.62 12.17
C ASP A 73 -25.38 30.75 11.50
N MET A 74 -25.24 30.23 10.28
CA MET A 74 -23.99 30.35 9.50
C MET A 74 -23.72 31.80 9.06
N SER A 75 -24.75 32.55 8.67
CA SER A 75 -24.63 33.98 8.36
C SER A 75 -24.24 34.80 9.60
N THR A 76 -24.83 34.51 10.76
CA THR A 76 -24.44 35.18 12.01
C THR A 76 -23.03 34.82 12.44
N MET A 77 -22.60 33.57 12.28
CA MET A 77 -21.25 33.12 12.60
C MET A 77 -20.20 33.79 11.68
N THR A 78 -20.50 33.89 10.38
CA THR A 78 -19.60 34.56 9.41
C THR A 78 -19.51 36.06 9.62
N ILE A 79 -20.60 36.72 10.02
CA ILE A 79 -20.59 38.15 10.39
C ILE A 79 -19.76 38.37 11.66
N LEU A 80 -19.90 37.52 12.68
CA LEU A 80 -19.11 37.62 13.91
C LEU A 80 -17.61 37.37 13.65
N ASP A 81 -17.27 36.39 12.81
CA ASP A 81 -15.88 36.12 12.42
C ASP A 81 -15.28 37.27 11.59
N HIS A 82 -16.08 37.89 10.72
CA HIS A 82 -15.67 39.07 9.97
C HIS A 82 -15.43 40.28 10.90
N GLN A 83 -16.34 40.54 11.84
CA GLN A 83 -16.17 41.58 12.85
C GLN A 83 -14.95 41.33 13.75
N GLY A 84 -14.69 40.08 14.12
CA GLY A 84 -13.47 39.70 14.85
C GLY A 84 -12.20 40.04 14.08
N LYS A 85 -12.15 39.68 12.80
CA LYS A 85 -11.01 40.00 11.91
C LYS A 85 -10.82 41.49 11.70
N GLU A 86 -11.89 42.27 11.58
CA GLU A 86 -11.80 43.72 11.49
C GLU A 86 -11.25 44.33 12.77
N LEU A 87 -11.71 43.90 13.94
CA LEU A 87 -11.18 44.34 15.24
C LEU A 87 -9.69 43.99 15.39
N ASP A 88 -9.26 42.81 14.95
CA ASP A 88 -7.85 42.41 14.97
C ASP A 88 -7.00 43.24 13.99
N ASN A 89 -7.56 43.59 12.82
CA ASN A 89 -6.92 44.48 11.87
C ASN A 89 -6.76 45.90 12.44
N TYR A 90 -7.80 46.45 13.09
CA TYR A 90 -7.72 47.75 13.76
C TYR A 90 -6.73 47.72 14.93
N ARG A 91 -6.75 46.67 15.75
CA ARG A 91 -5.79 46.49 16.85
C ARG A 91 -4.36 46.45 16.32
N SER A 92 -4.12 45.75 15.22
CA SER A 92 -2.81 45.67 14.57
C SER A 92 -2.38 47.01 13.96
N ALA A 93 -3.29 47.75 13.34
CA ALA A 93 -3.03 49.09 12.79
C ALA A 93 -2.70 50.11 13.89
N VAL A 94 -3.44 50.09 14.99
CA VAL A 94 -3.17 50.93 16.17
C VAL A 94 -1.83 50.57 16.81
N PHE A 95 -1.49 49.28 16.90
CA PHE A 95 -0.20 48.86 17.41
C PHE A 95 0.97 49.35 16.54
N LYS A 96 0.84 49.22 15.21
CA LYS A 96 1.83 49.74 14.25
C LYS A 96 1.96 51.26 14.34
N MET A 97 0.84 51.99 14.36
CA MET A 97 0.86 53.44 14.50
C MET A 97 1.48 53.88 15.84
N GLY A 98 1.20 53.16 16.92
CA GLY A 98 1.85 53.39 18.23
C GLY A 98 3.36 53.21 18.16
N GLN A 99 3.83 52.18 17.46
CA GLN A 99 5.25 51.95 17.20
C GLN A 99 5.86 53.08 16.34
N ASP A 100 5.21 53.46 15.25
CA ASP A 100 5.65 54.53 14.36
C ASP A 100 5.72 55.88 15.08
N ILE A 101 4.75 56.19 15.97
CA ILE A 101 4.78 57.40 16.79
C ILE A 101 5.98 57.41 17.74
N ILE A 102 6.31 56.26 18.34
CA ILE A 102 7.49 56.15 19.22
C ILE A 102 8.77 56.33 18.40
N GLU A 103 8.87 55.71 17.23
CA GLU A 103 10.01 55.85 16.32
C GLU A 103 10.19 57.28 15.83
N LEU A 104 9.11 57.94 15.40
CA LEU A 104 9.13 59.35 14.99
C LEU A 104 9.55 60.26 16.15
N ARG A 105 9.04 60.03 17.37
CA ARG A 105 9.48 60.77 18.55
C ARG A 105 10.95 60.57 18.86
N GLN A 106 11.48 59.36 18.66
CA GLN A 106 12.91 59.10 18.81
C GLN A 106 13.73 59.87 17.77
N GLN A 107 13.31 59.83 16.50
CA GLN A 107 13.96 60.58 15.42
C GLN A 107 13.94 62.09 15.67
N VAL A 108 12.83 62.65 16.14
CA VAL A 108 12.73 64.07 16.51
C VAL A 108 13.73 64.41 17.62
N ARG A 109 13.81 63.59 18.69
CA ARG A 109 14.81 63.79 19.76
C ARG A 109 16.24 63.77 19.23
N ASP A 110 16.56 62.81 18.36
CA ASP A 110 17.91 62.69 17.77
C ASP A 110 18.22 63.88 16.85
N LEU A 111 17.25 64.33 16.05
CA LEU A 111 17.38 65.52 15.20
C LEU A 111 17.54 66.80 16.01
N GLU A 112 16.80 66.99 17.09
CA GLU A 112 16.94 68.14 18.00
C GLU A 112 18.31 68.16 18.67
N ALA A 113 18.79 67.00 19.15
CA ALA A 113 20.13 66.87 19.72
C ALA A 113 21.22 67.19 18.69
N ASN A 114 21.09 66.68 17.46
CA ASN A 114 21.99 66.98 16.36
C ASN A 114 21.94 68.47 15.97
N ASN A 115 20.76 69.08 15.91
CA ASN A 115 20.61 70.50 15.60
C ASN A 115 21.26 71.38 16.66
N SER A 116 21.07 71.05 17.94
CA SER A 116 21.74 71.72 19.07
C SER A 116 23.26 71.60 18.97
N ASN A 117 23.78 70.40 18.66
CA ASN A 117 25.20 70.18 18.46
C ASN A 117 25.76 70.95 17.25
N LEU A 118 25.05 70.98 16.13
CA LEU A 118 25.44 71.76 14.94
C LEU A 118 25.46 73.26 15.23
N ARG A 119 24.48 73.79 15.96
CA ARG A 119 24.45 75.19 16.39
C ARG A 119 25.64 75.52 17.30
N ARG A 120 25.97 74.65 18.25
CA ARG A 120 27.17 74.79 19.11
C ARG A 120 28.45 74.77 18.29
N ASN A 121 28.58 73.83 17.35
CA ASN A 121 29.75 73.74 16.48
C ASN A 121 29.88 74.98 15.58
N LEU A 122 28.80 75.48 15.00
CA LEU A 122 28.80 76.73 14.21
C LEU A 122 29.20 77.94 15.05
N ALA A 123 28.70 78.07 16.28
CA ALA A 123 29.12 79.13 17.20
C ALA A 123 30.63 79.05 17.46
N ASN A 124 31.16 77.85 17.75
CA ASN A 124 32.59 77.63 17.96
C ASN A 124 33.43 77.97 16.71
N TYR A 125 32.97 77.64 15.50
CA TYR A 125 33.67 77.98 14.26
C TYR A 125 33.64 79.48 13.94
N ASN A 126 32.52 80.16 14.21
CA ASN A 126 32.42 81.60 14.05
C ASN A 126 33.35 82.34 15.03
N ASP A 127 33.45 81.87 16.27
CA ASP A 127 34.39 82.41 17.26
C ASP A 127 35.85 82.13 16.85
N ALA A 128 36.14 80.95 16.29
CA ALA A 128 37.46 80.63 15.76
C ALA A 128 37.83 81.47 14.52
N GLY A 129 36.87 81.70 13.61
CA GLY A 129 37.04 82.55 12.44
C GLY A 129 37.25 84.03 12.80
N ARG A 130 36.55 84.52 13.84
CA ARG A 130 36.77 85.85 14.43
C ARG A 130 38.13 85.99 15.12
N LEU A 131 38.73 84.86 15.48
CA LEU A 131 40.08 84.80 16.05
C LEU A 131 41.19 84.83 15.00
N MET A 132 40.91 84.36 13.79
CA MET A 132 41.82 84.37 12.64
C MET A 132 41.80 85.75 11.97
N LEU A 133 42.61 86.68 12.48
CA LEU A 133 42.82 88.00 11.87
C LEU A 133 43.86 87.93 10.74
N GLU A 134 43.75 88.81 9.77
CA GLU A 134 44.81 89.06 8.80
C GLU A 134 46.00 89.73 9.51
N THR A 135 47.23 89.50 9.04
CA THR A 135 48.46 89.98 9.70
C THR A 135 48.47 91.50 9.98
N SER A 136 47.77 92.27 9.16
CA SER A 136 47.57 93.73 9.30
C SER A 136 46.76 94.14 10.54
N GLU A 137 45.92 93.26 11.08
CA GLU A 137 45.04 93.56 12.22
C GLU A 137 45.70 93.19 13.57
N LEU A 138 46.91 92.61 13.55
CA LEU A 138 47.71 92.33 14.76
C LEU A 138 48.44 93.57 15.29
N GLU A 139 48.71 94.59 14.46
CA GLU A 139 49.50 95.77 14.84
C GLU A 139 48.80 96.68 15.87
N GLY A 140 47.47 96.57 16.03
CA GLY A 140 46.69 97.34 16.99
C GLY A 140 46.36 96.61 18.31
N LEU A 141 46.74 95.35 18.45
CA LEU A 141 46.38 94.53 19.62
C LEU A 141 47.36 94.67 20.78
N THR A 142 46.82 94.71 21.99
CA THR A 142 47.62 94.66 23.21
C THR A 142 48.16 93.24 23.45
N LYS A 143 49.32 93.14 24.12
CA LYS A 143 49.94 91.85 24.50
C LYS A 143 48.98 90.80 25.10
N PRO A 144 48.06 91.14 26.04
CA PRO A 144 47.11 90.17 26.57
C PRO A 144 46.10 89.67 25.53
N GLU A 145 45.68 90.51 24.58
CA GLU A 145 44.77 90.11 23.50
C GLU A 145 45.44 89.12 22.54
N ILE A 146 46.72 89.35 22.21
CA ILE A 146 47.52 88.42 21.39
C ILE A 146 47.68 87.06 22.10
N LEU A 147 47.98 87.06 23.40
CA LEU A 147 48.12 85.82 24.18
C LEU A 147 46.81 85.05 24.30
N SER A 148 45.70 85.73 24.55
CA SER A 148 44.36 85.14 24.58
C SER A 148 44.02 84.49 23.24
N ARG A 149 44.33 85.18 22.13
CA ARG A 149 44.11 84.64 20.78
C ARG A 149 44.97 83.42 20.48
N TYR A 150 46.26 83.47 20.80
CA TYR A 150 47.17 82.34 20.66
C TYR A 150 46.68 81.11 21.46
N ALA A 151 46.20 81.32 22.68
CA ALA A 151 45.64 80.26 23.52
C ALA A 151 44.41 79.61 22.88
N ALA A 152 43.50 80.39 22.31
CA ALA A 152 42.30 79.85 21.65
C ALA A 152 42.61 79.16 20.31
N ILE A 153 43.55 79.66 19.49
CA ILE A 153 44.02 78.93 18.29
C ILE A 153 44.68 77.59 18.67
N LYS A 154 45.48 77.57 19.73
CA LYS A 154 46.07 76.33 20.25
C LYS A 154 44.98 75.34 20.71
N GLN A 155 43.93 75.84 21.36
CA GLN A 155 42.80 75.02 21.80
C GLN A 155 42.01 74.47 20.61
N THR A 156 41.72 75.26 19.58
CA THR A 156 41.01 74.80 18.38
C THR A 156 41.83 73.77 17.61
N LEU A 157 43.14 73.98 17.47
CA LEU A 157 44.03 73.00 16.84
C LEU A 157 44.05 71.67 17.61
N SER A 158 44.07 71.73 18.95
CA SER A 158 43.97 70.55 19.81
C SER A 158 42.63 69.82 19.64
N ALA A 159 41.52 70.56 19.55
CA ALA A 159 40.19 69.99 19.32
C ALA A 159 40.10 69.32 17.94
N GLN A 160 40.56 70.00 16.88
CA GLN A 160 40.62 69.43 15.53
C GLN A 160 41.51 68.18 15.46
N THR A 161 42.61 68.14 16.22
CA THR A 161 43.47 66.95 16.29
C THR A 161 42.76 65.78 16.97
N ALA A 162 41.96 66.04 18.00
CA ALA A 162 41.13 65.02 18.64
C ALA A 162 40.02 64.51 17.70
N ASP A 163 39.33 65.40 16.99
CA ASP A 163 38.31 65.03 16.01
C ASP A 163 38.91 64.20 14.87
N MET A 164 40.09 64.57 14.37
CA MET A 164 40.81 63.80 13.36
C MET A 164 41.11 62.37 13.84
N LYS A 165 41.41 62.18 15.12
CA LYS A 165 41.60 60.85 15.71
C LYS A 165 40.28 60.07 15.73
N LEU A 166 39.18 60.70 16.17
CA LEU A 166 37.85 60.07 16.19
C LEU A 166 37.39 59.67 14.78
N TYR A 167 37.63 60.50 13.77
CA TYR A 167 37.32 60.16 12.38
C TYR A 167 38.15 58.98 11.88
N LYS A 168 39.44 58.89 12.22
CA LYS A 168 40.27 57.72 11.90
C LYS A 168 39.73 56.45 12.54
N ASP A 169 39.38 56.51 13.82
CA ASP A 169 38.79 55.37 14.54
C ASP A 169 37.46 54.94 13.91
N LYS A 170 36.60 55.90 13.55
CA LYS A 170 35.33 55.63 12.87
C LYS A 170 35.53 55.00 11.49
N VAL A 171 36.48 55.49 10.70
CA VAL A 171 36.83 54.90 9.40
C VAL A 171 37.33 53.47 9.58
N GLN A 172 38.17 53.20 10.58
CA GLN A 172 38.65 51.85 10.88
C GLN A 172 37.50 50.90 11.26
N ILE A 173 36.57 51.36 12.11
CA ILE A 173 35.39 50.58 12.49
C ILE A 173 34.52 50.29 11.26
N LEU A 174 34.27 51.28 10.41
CA LEU A 174 33.48 51.11 9.19
C LEU A 174 34.14 50.16 8.20
N GLN A 175 35.46 50.23 8.03
CA GLN A 175 36.21 49.28 7.21
C GLN A 175 36.07 47.85 7.75
N ASN A 176 36.22 47.65 9.06
CA ASN A 176 36.04 46.33 9.68
C ASN A 176 34.61 45.81 9.51
N GLN A 177 33.60 46.67 9.61
CA GLN A 177 32.21 46.32 9.36
C GLN A 177 31.98 45.95 7.89
N LEU A 178 32.58 46.68 6.94
CA LEU A 178 32.51 46.38 5.52
C LEU A 178 33.15 45.02 5.19
N ILE A 179 34.31 44.71 5.78
CA ILE A 179 34.96 43.40 5.63
C ILE A 179 34.03 42.28 6.12
N LYS A 180 33.46 42.42 7.32
CA LYS A 180 32.51 41.44 7.87
C LYS A 180 31.29 41.26 6.96
N LYS A 181 30.69 42.36 6.50
CA LYS A 181 29.54 42.32 5.59
C LYS A 181 29.88 41.66 4.25
N ASN A 182 31.06 41.91 3.71
CA ASN A 182 31.53 41.27 2.48
C ASN A 182 31.78 39.76 2.67
N ASP A 183 32.32 39.35 3.82
CA ASP A 183 32.50 37.92 4.13
C ASP A 183 31.17 37.20 4.33
N ASP A 184 30.18 37.85 4.94
CA ASP A 184 28.83 37.31 5.05
C ASP A 184 28.17 37.22 3.66
N GLU A 185 28.33 38.22 2.80
CA GLU A 185 27.88 38.18 1.40
C GLU A 185 28.49 36.99 0.64
N LYS A 186 29.79 36.72 0.80
CA LYS A 186 30.44 35.53 0.21
C LYS A 186 29.77 34.23 0.69
N LYS A 187 29.43 34.12 1.97
CA LYS A 187 28.71 32.94 2.51
C LYS A 187 27.32 32.82 1.90
N TYR A 188 26.57 33.91 1.76
CA TYR A 188 25.27 33.90 1.10
C TYR A 188 25.36 33.48 -0.37
N LEU A 189 26.38 33.93 -1.10
CA LEU A 189 26.62 33.50 -2.48
C LEU A 189 26.95 32.00 -2.57
N GLN A 190 27.75 31.47 -1.63
CA GLN A 190 28.01 30.03 -1.55
C GLN A 190 26.75 29.23 -1.24
N LEU A 191 25.92 29.72 -0.31
CA LEU A 191 24.65 29.10 0.04
C LEU A 191 23.68 29.11 -1.16
N GLN A 192 23.60 30.23 -1.89
CA GLN A 192 22.80 30.35 -3.10
C GLN A 192 23.25 29.34 -4.17
N LYS A 193 24.57 29.16 -4.34
CA LYS A 193 25.12 28.16 -5.26
C LYS A 193 24.75 26.74 -4.85
N ALA A 194 24.84 26.40 -3.57
CA ALA A 194 24.44 25.09 -3.04
C ALA A 194 22.93 24.84 -3.23
N HIS A 195 22.10 25.85 -2.95
CA HIS A 195 20.65 25.78 -3.18
C HIS A 195 20.33 25.53 -4.66
N ASN A 196 20.97 26.26 -5.58
CA ASN A 196 20.79 26.05 -7.02
C ASN A 196 21.19 24.63 -7.46
N GLN A 197 22.27 24.08 -6.90
CA GLN A 197 22.68 22.70 -7.15
C GLN A 197 21.65 21.71 -6.62
N GLN A 198 21.13 21.92 -5.41
CA GLN A 198 20.09 21.07 -4.82
C GLN A 198 18.80 21.13 -5.66
N GLN A 199 18.39 22.32 -6.10
CA GLN A 199 17.21 22.50 -6.96
C GLN A 199 17.35 21.72 -8.27
N ALA A 200 18.53 21.72 -8.88
CA ALA A 200 18.80 20.94 -10.09
C ALA A 200 18.68 19.43 -9.84
N VAL A 201 19.07 18.93 -8.67
CA VAL A 201 18.89 17.51 -8.29
C VAL A 201 17.42 17.19 -8.09
N VAL A 202 16.66 18.08 -7.42
CA VAL A 202 15.22 17.90 -7.21
C VAL A 202 14.48 17.82 -8.54
N LEU A 203 14.78 18.70 -9.51
CA LEU A 203 14.19 18.64 -10.86
C LEU A 203 14.49 17.29 -11.55
N LYS A 204 15.74 16.81 -11.49
CA LYS A 204 16.11 15.49 -12.02
C LYS A 204 15.34 14.35 -11.35
N MET A 205 15.09 14.44 -10.04
CA MET A 205 14.29 13.45 -9.33
C MET A 205 12.82 13.50 -9.72
N GLN A 206 12.25 14.70 -9.90
CA GLN A 206 10.88 14.88 -10.40
C GLN A 206 10.71 14.28 -11.81
N ASP A 207 11.67 14.47 -12.71
CA ASP A 207 11.65 13.85 -14.04
C ASP A 207 11.67 12.32 -13.97
N LYS A 208 12.51 11.75 -13.09
CA LYS A 208 12.54 10.30 -12.85
C LYS A 208 11.20 9.79 -12.32
N LEU A 209 10.57 10.54 -11.42
CA LEU A 209 9.28 10.20 -10.84
C LEU A 209 8.17 10.24 -11.90
N GLN A 210 8.19 11.23 -12.81
CA GLN A 210 7.27 11.26 -13.95
C GLN A 210 7.46 10.07 -14.90
N LYS A 211 8.71 9.68 -15.18
CA LYS A 211 9.01 8.48 -15.99
C LYS A 211 8.50 7.21 -15.31
N MET A 212 8.71 7.07 -14.00
CA MET A 212 8.22 5.95 -13.21
C MET A 212 6.69 5.86 -13.27
N LYS A 213 5.97 6.96 -13.08
CA LYS A 213 4.50 7.01 -13.23
C LYS A 213 4.03 6.53 -14.60
N LYS A 214 4.68 6.99 -15.69
CA LYS A 214 4.36 6.52 -17.04
C LYS A 214 4.57 5.01 -17.20
N MET A 215 5.63 4.47 -16.60
CA MET A 215 5.87 3.01 -16.61
C MET A 215 4.85 2.27 -15.76
N GLU A 216 4.47 2.77 -14.59
CA GLU A 216 3.41 2.19 -13.76
C GLU A 216 2.06 2.15 -14.49
N GLU A 217 1.70 3.21 -15.21
CA GLU A 217 0.51 3.22 -16.06
C GLU A 217 0.58 2.18 -17.19
N ALA A 218 1.76 2.00 -17.79
CA ALA A 218 1.98 0.96 -18.80
C ALA A 218 1.85 -0.44 -18.20
N LEU A 219 2.40 -0.67 -17.00
CA LEU A 219 2.26 -1.94 -16.27
C LEU A 219 0.81 -2.23 -15.92
N LYS A 220 0.04 -1.26 -15.41
CA LYS A 220 -1.40 -1.42 -15.17
C LYS A 220 -2.19 -1.77 -16.43
N LYS A 221 -1.87 -1.13 -17.55
CA LYS A 221 -2.48 -1.47 -18.85
C LYS A 221 -2.14 -2.90 -19.25
N GLN A 222 -0.87 -3.30 -19.10
CA GLN A 222 -0.43 -4.64 -19.41
C GLN A 222 -1.08 -5.69 -18.50
N GLU A 223 -1.21 -5.42 -17.21
CA GLU A 223 -1.93 -6.26 -16.24
C GLU A 223 -3.39 -6.47 -16.66
N SER A 224 -4.09 -5.42 -17.10
CA SER A 224 -5.44 -5.55 -17.66
C SER A 224 -5.49 -6.41 -18.94
N VAL A 225 -4.46 -6.36 -19.78
CA VAL A 225 -4.36 -7.23 -20.96
C VAL A 225 -4.16 -8.68 -20.55
N ILE A 226 -3.27 -8.94 -19.58
CA ILE A 226 -3.02 -10.29 -19.04
C ILE A 226 -4.31 -10.86 -18.46
N GLU A 227 -5.02 -10.10 -17.63
CA GLU A 227 -6.29 -10.52 -17.04
C GLU A 227 -7.34 -10.87 -18.11
N LYS A 228 -7.40 -10.10 -19.21
CA LYS A 228 -8.27 -10.41 -20.35
C LYS A 228 -7.84 -11.69 -21.08
N MET A 229 -6.54 -11.90 -21.26
CA MET A 229 -6.00 -13.10 -21.89
C MET A 229 -6.28 -14.34 -21.03
N GLU A 230 -6.08 -14.25 -19.73
CA GLU A 230 -6.41 -15.30 -18.76
C GLU A 230 -7.89 -15.67 -18.83
N LYS A 231 -8.80 -14.69 -18.86
CA LYS A 231 -10.24 -14.94 -19.04
C LYS A 231 -10.57 -15.65 -20.35
N VAL A 232 -9.89 -15.32 -21.45
CA VAL A 232 -10.08 -16.00 -22.74
C VAL A 232 -9.59 -17.44 -22.68
N ILE A 233 -8.42 -17.66 -22.06
CA ILE A 233 -7.84 -18.99 -21.88
C ILE A 233 -8.71 -19.85 -20.96
N GLU A 234 -9.21 -19.31 -19.84
CA GLU A 234 -10.14 -20.01 -18.94
C GLU A 234 -11.43 -20.40 -19.67
N LYS A 235 -12.01 -19.50 -20.47
CA LYS A 235 -13.19 -19.81 -21.29
C LYS A 235 -12.88 -20.94 -22.27
N TYR A 236 -11.76 -20.87 -22.98
CA TYR A 236 -11.34 -21.91 -23.91
C TYR A 236 -11.16 -23.27 -23.22
N HIS A 237 -10.52 -23.30 -22.04
CA HIS A 237 -10.38 -24.52 -21.24
C HIS A 237 -11.73 -25.06 -20.76
N LYS A 238 -12.64 -24.18 -20.33
CA LYS A 238 -13.97 -24.56 -19.85
C LYS A 238 -14.85 -25.12 -20.97
N ASP A 239 -14.83 -24.49 -22.14
CA ASP A 239 -15.59 -24.93 -23.31
C ASP A 239 -15.04 -26.26 -23.84
N ARG A 240 -13.71 -26.40 -23.94
CA ARG A 240 -13.07 -27.67 -24.32
C ARG A 240 -13.33 -28.79 -23.32
N SER A 241 -13.31 -28.50 -22.01
CA SER A 241 -13.64 -29.47 -20.97
C SER A 241 -15.10 -29.93 -21.04
N LYS A 242 -16.05 -29.02 -21.30
CA LYS A 242 -17.46 -29.39 -21.54
C LYS A 242 -17.62 -30.26 -22.78
N THR A 243 -17.03 -29.85 -23.91
CA THR A 243 -17.11 -30.64 -25.15
C THR A 243 -16.48 -32.03 -24.99
N GLN A 244 -15.39 -32.16 -24.25
CA GLN A 244 -14.78 -33.46 -23.97
C GLN A 244 -15.67 -34.31 -23.07
N LYS A 245 -16.22 -33.74 -21.99
CA LYS A 245 -17.14 -34.43 -21.08
C LYS A 245 -18.43 -34.89 -21.79
N ASP A 246 -18.95 -34.07 -22.71
CA ASP A 246 -20.13 -34.43 -23.51
C ASP A 246 -19.82 -35.56 -24.49
N LYS A 247 -18.63 -35.57 -25.11
CA LYS A 247 -18.17 -36.68 -25.96
C LYS A 247 -17.99 -37.96 -25.17
N ASP A 248 -17.26 -37.91 -24.05
CA ASP A 248 -17.01 -39.07 -23.19
C ASP A 248 -18.33 -39.62 -22.62
N SER A 249 -19.28 -38.75 -22.27
CA SER A 249 -20.63 -39.15 -21.84
C SER A 249 -21.44 -39.75 -22.98
N HIS A 250 -21.27 -39.27 -24.22
CA HIS A 250 -21.99 -39.80 -25.36
C HIS A 250 -21.46 -41.18 -25.75
N GLU A 251 -20.14 -41.36 -25.74
CA GLU A 251 -19.45 -42.63 -26.01
C GLU A 251 -19.76 -43.66 -24.92
N ALA A 252 -19.75 -43.27 -23.64
CA ALA A 252 -20.18 -44.14 -22.55
C ALA A 252 -21.64 -44.58 -22.68
N ASN A 253 -22.54 -43.66 -23.06
CA ASN A 253 -23.94 -44.00 -23.31
C ASN A 253 -24.09 -44.94 -24.51
N GLU A 254 -23.32 -44.74 -25.58
CA GLU A 254 -23.35 -45.60 -26.77
C GLU A 254 -22.89 -47.03 -26.46
N VAL A 255 -21.79 -47.17 -25.70
CA VAL A 255 -21.30 -48.47 -25.22
C VAL A 255 -22.34 -49.17 -24.33
N LEU A 256 -22.98 -48.44 -23.41
CA LEU A 256 -24.03 -48.99 -22.56
C LEU A 256 -25.28 -49.42 -23.34
N LEU A 257 -25.63 -48.70 -24.41
CA LEU A 257 -26.71 -49.05 -25.33
C LEU A 257 -26.39 -50.34 -26.10
N GLN A 258 -25.16 -50.49 -26.58
CA GLN A 258 -24.71 -51.70 -27.27
C GLN A 258 -24.70 -52.91 -26.33
N GLU A 259 -24.20 -52.77 -25.10
CA GLU A 259 -24.20 -53.87 -24.14
C GLU A 259 -25.63 -54.23 -23.70
N ASN A 260 -26.51 -53.25 -23.52
CA ASN A 260 -27.93 -53.52 -23.27
C ASN A 260 -28.58 -54.33 -24.41
N LYS A 261 -28.23 -54.02 -25.66
CA LYS A 261 -28.69 -54.79 -26.82
C LYS A 261 -28.17 -56.23 -26.76
N ARG A 262 -26.86 -56.41 -26.52
CA ARG A 262 -26.23 -57.73 -26.40
C ARG A 262 -26.85 -58.58 -25.29
N LEU A 263 -27.09 -57.98 -24.11
CA LEU A 263 -27.73 -58.66 -22.99
C LEU A 263 -29.17 -59.08 -23.31
N ARG A 264 -29.92 -58.26 -24.07
CA ARG A 264 -31.27 -58.65 -24.53
C ARG A 264 -31.21 -59.83 -25.49
N ASP A 265 -30.25 -59.85 -26.42
CA ASP A 265 -30.07 -60.96 -27.36
C ASP A 265 -29.69 -62.26 -26.63
N GLN A 266 -28.78 -62.19 -25.65
CA GLN A 266 -28.43 -63.34 -24.79
C GLN A 266 -29.63 -63.88 -23.99
N MET A 267 -30.48 -62.98 -23.47
CA MET A 267 -31.70 -63.35 -22.75
C MET A 267 -32.71 -64.06 -23.67
N ILE A 268 -32.79 -63.65 -24.94
CA ILE A 268 -33.64 -64.33 -25.95
C ILE A 268 -33.07 -65.71 -26.26
N GLU A 269 -31.75 -65.82 -26.45
CA GLU A 269 -31.07 -67.07 -26.74
C GLU A 269 -31.23 -68.09 -25.60
N MET A 270 -31.02 -67.69 -24.34
CA MET A 270 -31.25 -68.56 -23.18
C MET A 270 -32.71 -69.02 -23.05
N ARG A 271 -33.68 -68.14 -23.38
CA ARG A 271 -35.10 -68.51 -23.39
C ARG A 271 -35.41 -69.54 -24.48
N GLU A 272 -34.80 -69.43 -25.66
CA GLU A 272 -34.99 -70.41 -26.74
C GLU A 272 -34.31 -71.75 -26.43
N GLN A 273 -33.11 -71.72 -25.80
CA GLN A 273 -32.45 -72.94 -25.31
C GLN A 273 -33.31 -73.70 -24.29
N LEU A 274 -33.95 -72.98 -23.36
CA LEU A 274 -34.90 -73.57 -22.40
C LEU A 274 -36.19 -74.07 -23.06
N ARG A 275 -36.60 -73.50 -24.20
CA ARG A 275 -37.77 -73.95 -24.96
C ARG A 275 -37.52 -75.26 -25.71
N VAL A 276 -36.29 -75.47 -26.18
CA VAL A 276 -35.88 -76.67 -26.93
C VAL A 276 -35.56 -77.86 -26.02
N ALA A 277 -35.08 -77.63 -24.79
CA ALA A 277 -34.72 -78.71 -23.86
C ALA A 277 -35.92 -79.35 -23.12
N GLY A 278 -37.14 -78.82 -23.24
CA GLY A 278 -38.30 -79.28 -22.48
C GLY A 278 -39.19 -80.28 -23.22
N ARG A 279 -38.75 -81.55 -23.37
CA ARG A 279 -39.55 -82.80 -23.43
C ARG A 279 -38.74 -83.95 -24.06
N GLY A 280 -38.36 -84.97 -23.27
CA GLY A 280 -38.07 -86.31 -23.79
C GLY A 280 -36.82 -87.06 -23.30
N GLY A 281 -36.02 -86.52 -22.37
CA GLY A 281 -34.80 -87.18 -21.86
C GLY A 281 -34.92 -87.88 -20.50
N ASP A 282 -35.83 -87.41 -19.64
CA ASP A 282 -35.81 -87.74 -18.21
C ASP A 282 -36.15 -89.20 -17.87
N ASP A 283 -36.96 -89.88 -18.68
CA ASP A 283 -37.38 -91.27 -18.38
C ASP A 283 -36.32 -92.32 -18.75
N ILE A 284 -35.45 -92.04 -19.73
CA ILE A 284 -34.38 -92.95 -20.17
C ILE A 284 -33.22 -92.90 -19.17
N GLU A 285 -32.80 -91.68 -18.78
CA GLU A 285 -31.74 -91.48 -17.79
C GLU A 285 -32.14 -92.06 -16.42
N LYS A 286 -33.43 -91.94 -16.06
CA LYS A 286 -33.98 -92.56 -14.85
C LYS A 286 -33.92 -94.09 -14.88
N LEU A 287 -34.24 -94.73 -16.01
CA LEU A 287 -34.12 -96.19 -16.18
C LEU A 287 -32.66 -96.67 -16.10
N GLU A 288 -31.72 -95.93 -16.69
CA GLU A 288 -30.28 -96.23 -16.61
C GLU A 288 -29.75 -96.10 -15.19
N LEU A 289 -30.18 -95.08 -14.45
CA LEU A 289 -29.82 -94.90 -13.03
C LEU A 289 -30.33 -96.05 -12.15
N TYR A 290 -31.54 -96.56 -12.39
CA TYR A 290 -32.05 -97.74 -11.66
C TYR A 290 -31.25 -99.01 -11.98
N GLN A 291 -30.86 -99.22 -13.23
CA GLN A 291 -30.06 -100.39 -13.61
C GLN A 291 -28.62 -100.29 -13.04
N ALA A 292 -28.08 -99.08 -12.94
CA ALA A 292 -26.80 -98.83 -12.28
C ALA A 292 -26.86 -99.09 -10.76
N LEU A 293 -27.98 -98.71 -10.12
CA LEU A 293 -28.24 -99.00 -8.71
C LEU A 293 -28.30 -100.51 -8.45
N GLU A 294 -29.08 -101.27 -9.23
CA GLU A 294 -29.23 -102.72 -9.05
C GLU A 294 -27.89 -103.47 -9.20
N LYS A 295 -27.06 -103.05 -10.18
CA LYS A 295 -25.70 -103.60 -10.34
C LYS A 295 -24.79 -103.26 -9.15
N ALA A 296 -24.88 -102.05 -8.60
CA ALA A 296 -24.10 -101.64 -7.44
C ALA A 296 -24.53 -102.42 -6.18
N GLU A 297 -25.83 -102.61 -5.96
CA GLU A 297 -26.38 -103.39 -4.86
C GLU A 297 -25.98 -104.88 -4.94
N GLY A 298 -26.03 -105.48 -6.13
CA GLY A 298 -25.55 -106.85 -6.34
C GLY A 298 -24.05 -107.01 -6.04
N ARG A 299 -23.23 -106.01 -6.39
CA ARG A 299 -21.80 -106.00 -6.10
C ARG A 299 -21.52 -105.87 -4.60
N ILE A 300 -22.27 -105.01 -3.90
CA ILE A 300 -22.17 -104.86 -2.44
C ILE A 300 -22.50 -106.19 -1.76
N ASN A 301 -23.63 -106.81 -2.08
CA ASN A 301 -24.02 -108.11 -1.51
C ASN A 301 -22.96 -109.21 -1.76
N SER A 302 -22.36 -109.24 -2.95
CA SER A 302 -21.30 -110.22 -3.23
C SER A 302 -20.04 -109.95 -2.41
N LEU A 303 -19.64 -108.69 -2.26
CA LEU A 303 -18.48 -108.32 -1.44
C LEU A 303 -18.72 -108.59 0.04
N GLU A 304 -19.93 -108.35 0.55
CA GLU A 304 -20.31 -108.68 1.92
C GLU A 304 -20.26 -110.18 2.19
N LYS A 305 -20.73 -111.01 1.24
CA LYS A 305 -20.63 -112.47 1.35
C LYS A 305 -19.17 -112.94 1.36
N GLN A 306 -18.34 -112.39 0.48
CA GLN A 306 -16.90 -112.66 0.48
C GLN A 306 -16.25 -112.23 1.78
N LEU A 307 -16.61 -111.07 2.34
CA LEU A 307 -16.08 -110.62 3.63
C LEU A 307 -16.47 -111.57 4.77
N SER A 308 -17.73 -112.05 4.78
CA SER A 308 -18.22 -113.03 5.76
C SER A 308 -17.48 -114.37 5.67
N GLU A 309 -17.28 -114.88 4.46
CA GLU A 309 -16.55 -116.13 4.22
C GLU A 309 -15.07 -115.98 4.59
N ASN A 310 -14.44 -114.87 4.23
CA ASN A 310 -13.04 -114.59 4.53
C ASN A 310 -12.83 -114.41 6.05
N ALA A 311 -13.76 -113.74 6.75
CA ALA A 311 -13.73 -113.66 8.21
C ALA A 311 -13.86 -115.03 8.89
N LYS A 312 -14.70 -115.93 8.34
CA LYS A 312 -14.81 -117.32 8.83
C LYS A 312 -13.53 -118.12 8.58
N LEU A 313 -12.92 -117.99 7.40
CA LEU A 313 -11.66 -118.66 7.07
C LEU A 313 -10.51 -118.14 7.94
N TRP A 314 -10.37 -116.83 8.10
CA TRP A 314 -9.43 -116.23 9.03
C TRP A 314 -9.64 -116.69 10.47
N GLY A 315 -10.90 -116.82 10.92
CA GLY A 315 -11.23 -117.39 12.22
C GLY A 315 -10.72 -118.82 12.39
N ARG A 316 -10.88 -119.67 11.36
CA ARG A 316 -10.35 -121.05 11.35
C ARG A 316 -8.84 -121.08 11.30
N GLU A 317 -8.21 -120.35 10.39
CA GLU A 317 -6.75 -120.31 10.25
C GLU A 317 -6.08 -119.78 11.52
N ARG A 318 -6.66 -118.75 12.16
CA ARG A 318 -6.19 -118.26 13.45
C ARG A 318 -6.34 -119.33 14.54
N ALA A 319 -7.47 -120.05 14.59
CA ALA A 319 -7.64 -121.16 15.52
C ALA A 319 -6.62 -122.28 15.28
N ASP A 320 -6.43 -122.69 14.02
CA ASP A 320 -5.46 -123.72 13.61
C ASP A 320 -4.01 -123.30 13.93
N MET A 321 -3.65 -122.04 13.69
CA MET A 321 -2.33 -121.51 14.05
C MET A 321 -2.16 -121.38 15.56
N SER A 322 -3.22 -121.02 16.30
CA SER A 322 -3.20 -121.04 17.77
C SER A 322 -3.03 -122.46 18.31
N ILE A 323 -3.64 -123.45 17.67
CA ILE A 323 -3.44 -124.88 18.00
C ILE A 323 -1.99 -125.27 17.68
N LYS A 324 -1.47 -124.96 16.48
CA LYS A 324 -0.08 -125.26 16.09
C LYS A 324 0.96 -124.57 16.99
N LEU A 325 0.71 -123.34 17.44
CA LEU A 325 1.58 -122.66 18.41
C LEU A 325 1.53 -123.34 19.78
N ASN A 326 0.34 -123.71 20.25
CA ASN A 326 0.18 -124.46 21.50
C ASN A 326 0.84 -125.85 21.42
N GLU A 327 0.73 -126.53 20.29
CA GLU A 327 1.43 -127.79 20.00
C GLU A 327 2.95 -127.60 19.93
N ALA A 328 3.45 -126.52 19.35
CA ALA A 328 4.88 -126.20 19.31
C ALA A 328 5.45 -125.84 20.69
N GLU A 329 4.71 -125.09 21.51
CA GLU A 329 5.08 -124.73 22.89
C GLU A 329 5.16 -125.97 23.79
N HIS A 330 4.32 -126.99 23.53
CA HIS A 330 4.34 -128.27 24.24
C HIS A 330 5.15 -129.37 23.50
N GLY A 331 5.87 -129.03 22.42
CA GLY A 331 6.86 -129.90 21.77
C GLY A 331 6.36 -130.93 20.74
N PHE A 332 5.15 -130.78 20.19
CA PHE A 332 4.50 -131.76 19.30
C PHE A 332 4.50 -131.42 17.78
N GLY A 333 5.12 -130.33 17.33
CA GLY A 333 5.10 -129.92 15.92
C GLY A 333 5.94 -130.81 14.97
N ARG A 334 5.34 -131.35 13.90
CA ARG A 334 6.00 -132.29 12.96
C ARG A 334 6.65 -131.60 11.74
N SER A 335 7.92 -131.93 11.53
CA SER A 335 8.74 -131.60 10.35
C SER A 335 8.53 -132.59 9.20
N THR A 336 8.38 -132.12 7.96
CA THR A 336 8.49 -132.96 6.74
C THR A 336 8.70 -132.02 5.54
N GLY A 337 9.67 -132.21 4.65
CA GLY A 337 10.71 -133.21 4.51
C GLY A 337 11.75 -132.75 3.47
N MET A 338 12.96 -133.31 3.55
CA MET A 338 14.02 -133.13 2.54
C MET A 338 13.69 -133.89 1.24
N VAL A 339 14.08 -133.35 0.08
CA VAL A 339 14.16 -134.09 -1.19
C VAL A 339 15.45 -133.71 -1.92
N LEU A 340 16.31 -134.68 -2.26
CA LEU A 340 17.64 -134.48 -2.87
C LEU A 340 17.63 -134.70 -4.40
N HIS A 341 17.88 -133.58 -5.09
CA HIS A 341 18.51 -133.23 -6.39
C HIS A 341 18.14 -133.79 -7.79
N ASP A 342 17.94 -132.78 -8.66
CA ASP A 342 18.26 -132.55 -10.08
C ASP A 342 17.84 -133.54 -11.18
N TYR A 343 16.75 -133.18 -11.88
CA TYR A 343 16.52 -133.03 -13.34
C TYR A 343 14.98 -133.12 -13.60
N PRO A 344 14.38 -132.50 -14.64
CA PRO A 344 14.61 -131.16 -15.16
C PRO A 344 13.32 -130.40 -15.54
N VAL A 345 13.54 -129.17 -16.03
CA VAL A 345 12.73 -128.30 -16.90
C VAL A 345 11.20 -128.29 -16.73
N TYR A 346 10.67 -127.20 -16.19
CA TYR A 346 10.05 -126.09 -16.94
C TYR A 346 9.27 -125.20 -15.96
N GLY A 347 9.33 -123.88 -16.17
CA GLY A 347 8.30 -122.98 -15.69
C GLY A 347 8.60 -122.21 -14.40
N GLU A 348 9.33 -121.12 -14.57
CA GLU A 348 9.02 -119.82 -13.96
C GLU A 348 9.05 -119.68 -12.42
N ARG A 349 10.24 -119.33 -11.91
CA ARG A 349 10.31 -118.36 -10.81
C ARG A 349 10.19 -116.94 -11.36
N PHE A 350 9.07 -116.33 -10.99
CA PHE A 350 9.00 -115.05 -10.30
C PHE A 350 10.34 -114.42 -9.85
N GLY A 351 10.41 -113.11 -10.01
CA GLY A 351 11.33 -112.27 -9.26
C GLY A 351 11.76 -111.06 -10.06
N LYS A 352 10.85 -110.11 -10.32
CA LYS A 352 10.85 -108.84 -9.56
C LYS A 352 12.26 -108.38 -9.18
N THR A 353 12.84 -107.54 -10.01
CA THR A 353 13.69 -106.41 -9.60
C THR A 353 13.58 -105.34 -10.69
N THR A 354 12.85 -104.27 -10.39
CA THR A 354 13.39 -102.94 -10.05
C THR A 354 13.99 -102.19 -11.24
N GLN A 355 13.56 -100.94 -11.36
CA GLN A 355 14.27 -99.80 -11.94
C GLN A 355 14.43 -99.72 -13.46
N LYS A 356 13.70 -98.78 -14.06
CA LYS A 356 14.21 -97.48 -14.59
C LYS A 356 13.16 -96.97 -15.58
N ARG A 357 12.53 -95.85 -15.27
CA ARG A 357 12.95 -94.50 -15.67
C ARG A 357 12.79 -94.27 -17.18
N LEU A 358 12.05 -93.19 -17.42
CA LEU A 358 12.16 -92.24 -18.53
C LEU A 358 11.41 -92.60 -19.82
N SER A 359 10.39 -91.76 -20.08
CA SER A 359 10.13 -90.94 -21.28
C SER A 359 11.17 -91.05 -22.41
N PRO A 360 10.90 -90.63 -23.67
CA PRO A 360 9.90 -89.63 -24.09
C PRO A 360 9.22 -90.04 -25.43
N MET A 361 8.32 -89.31 -26.07
CA MET A 361 8.46 -88.02 -26.74
C MET A 361 7.15 -87.82 -27.53
N TYR A 362 6.78 -86.55 -27.75
CA TYR A 362 6.29 -85.98 -29.01
C TYR A 362 5.73 -86.98 -30.04
N ARG A 363 4.46 -86.89 -30.42
CA ARG A 363 3.88 -85.76 -31.16
C ARG A 363 2.36 -85.90 -31.18
#